data_AF-A0A7Y2YEW8-F1
#
_entry.id   AF-A0A7Y2YEW8-F1
#
_cell.length_a   1.000
_cell.length_b   1.000
_cell.length_c   1.000
_cell.angle_alpha   90.00
_cell.angle_beta   90.00
_cell.angle_gamma   90.00
#
_symmetry.space_group_name_H-M   'P 1'
#
loop_
_entity.id
_entity.type
_entity.pdbx_description
1 polymer ?
#
loop_
_entity_poly.entity_id
_entity_poly.type
_entity_poly.pdbx_seq_one_letter_code
_entity_poly.pdbx_strand_id
1 'polypeptide(L)'
;MKNKNSPITFLDDRLIFPPVEMANPEGLLAVGGDLTPERLILAYRNGIFPWFNEDSLILWWCPDPRMVLFPSKVRISKSMRNTLNRGHFRITKDKAFEKVIHECAKAPRPGQQGTWITQKMIDAYIHLYKKGIAHSYEVWQGDKLVGGLYGLDLGHIFCGESMFSKENNASKCALIHMCRELEKENYSLIDCQLHTPHLESLGAELIPRADYLSILKGE
;
A
#
# COMPACT_ATOMS: atom_id res chain seq x y z
N MET A 1 -19.67 8.14 -22.55
CA MET A 1 -20.14 8.85 -21.34
C MET A 1 -20.18 7.84 -20.20
N LYS A 2 -19.20 7.83 -19.29
CA LYS A 2 -19.23 6.93 -18.11
C LYS A 2 -20.45 7.33 -17.25
N ASN A 3 -21.33 6.38 -16.96
CA ASN A 3 -22.58 6.58 -16.23
C ASN A 3 -22.31 7.28 -14.89
N LYS A 4 -22.87 8.47 -14.68
CA LYS A 4 -22.70 9.25 -13.44
C LYS A 4 -23.44 8.66 -12.22
N ASN A 5 -24.26 7.62 -12.38
CA ASN A 5 -25.07 7.02 -11.33
C ASN A 5 -24.97 5.48 -11.33
N SER A 6 -23.79 4.91 -11.13
CA SER A 6 -23.71 3.51 -10.70
C SER A 6 -24.16 3.43 -9.23
N PRO A 7 -25.17 2.61 -8.87
CA PRO A 7 -25.57 2.46 -7.47
C PRO A 7 -24.41 1.89 -6.66
N ILE A 8 -24.09 2.52 -5.53
CA ILE A 8 -23.05 2.06 -4.62
C ILE A 8 -23.56 0.81 -3.89
N THR A 9 -22.76 -0.24 -3.90
CA THR A 9 -23.11 -1.51 -3.23
C THR A 9 -22.79 -1.41 -1.74
N PHE A 10 -23.75 -1.74 -0.88
CA PHE A 10 -23.51 -1.95 0.55
C PHE A 10 -23.21 -3.43 0.79
N LEU A 11 -22.05 -3.73 1.39
CA LEU A 11 -21.64 -5.08 1.71
C LEU A 11 -22.35 -5.56 2.98
N ASP A 12 -22.83 -6.80 2.92
CA ASP A 12 -23.33 -7.55 4.07
C ASP A 12 -22.25 -8.54 4.55
N ASP A 13 -22.65 -9.48 5.41
CA ASP A 13 -21.75 -10.48 6.03
C ASP A 13 -21.20 -11.50 5.03
N ARG A 14 -21.67 -11.52 3.77
CA ARG A 14 -21.13 -12.41 2.74
C ARG A 14 -19.75 -11.95 2.30
N LEU A 15 -18.87 -12.92 2.11
CA LEU A 15 -17.50 -12.73 1.64
C LEU A 15 -17.46 -12.58 0.11
N ILE A 16 -18.07 -11.50 -0.40
CA ILE A 16 -18.11 -11.17 -1.83
C ILE A 16 -17.91 -9.67 -2.05
N PHE A 17 -17.34 -9.31 -3.20
CA PHE A 17 -17.30 -7.94 -3.71
C PHE A 17 -18.05 -7.86 -5.04
N PRO A 18 -18.68 -6.72 -5.38
CA PRO A 18 -19.22 -6.51 -6.72
C PRO A 18 -18.07 -6.46 -7.76
N PRO A 19 -18.36 -6.73 -9.04
CA PRO A 19 -17.40 -6.57 -10.13
C PRO A 19 -16.78 -5.16 -10.14
N VAL A 20 -15.46 -5.08 -10.31
CA VAL A 20 -14.68 -3.83 -10.28
C VAL A 20 -15.09 -2.82 -11.35
N GLU A 21 -15.75 -3.28 -12.43
CA GLU A 21 -16.33 -2.47 -13.48
C GLU A 21 -17.49 -1.59 -12.96
N MET A 22 -18.09 -1.96 -11.83
CA MET A 22 -19.16 -1.18 -11.17
C MET A 22 -18.62 0.00 -10.35
N ALA A 23 -17.31 0.09 -10.13
CA ALA A 23 -16.72 1.23 -9.45
C ALA A 23 -17.02 2.55 -10.17
N ASN A 24 -17.28 3.61 -9.41
CA ASN A 24 -17.52 4.94 -9.94
C ASN A 24 -16.25 5.54 -10.59
N PRO A 25 -16.32 6.72 -11.24
CA PRO A 25 -15.15 7.34 -11.88
C PRO A 25 -13.94 7.56 -10.96
N GLU A 26 -14.18 7.77 -9.65
CA GLU A 26 -13.14 7.94 -8.64
C GLU A 26 -12.58 6.59 -8.12
N GLY A 27 -13.22 5.48 -8.47
CA GLY A 27 -12.84 4.13 -8.05
C GLY A 27 -13.60 3.59 -6.83
N LEU A 28 -14.54 4.33 -6.25
CA LEU A 28 -15.36 3.81 -5.13
C LEU A 28 -16.24 2.68 -5.64
N LEU A 29 -16.12 1.51 -5.01
CA LEU A 29 -16.76 0.26 -5.43
C LEU A 29 -17.88 -0.16 -4.47
N ALA A 30 -17.61 -0.14 -3.17
CA ALA A 30 -18.55 -0.63 -2.16
C ALA A 30 -18.37 0.06 -0.80
N VAL A 31 -19.38 -0.08 0.06
CA VAL A 31 -19.45 0.51 1.40
C VAL A 31 -19.84 -0.54 2.44
N GLY A 32 -19.30 -0.48 3.64
CA GLY A 32 -19.64 -1.37 4.74
C GLY A 32 -18.87 -2.68 4.75
N GLY A 33 -19.49 -3.73 5.30
CA GLY A 33 -18.82 -4.99 5.63
C GLY A 33 -17.94 -4.84 6.88
N ASP A 34 -16.79 -5.51 6.85
CA ASP A 34 -15.87 -5.65 7.98
C ASP A 34 -14.40 -5.61 7.52
N LEU A 35 -13.45 -5.57 8.45
CA LEU A 35 -12.01 -5.70 8.16
C LEU A 35 -11.48 -7.07 8.60
N THR A 36 -12.28 -8.13 8.43
CA THR A 36 -11.80 -9.49 8.69
C THR A 36 -10.63 -9.82 7.76
N PRO A 37 -9.64 -10.60 8.23
CA PRO A 37 -8.53 -11.02 7.37
C PRO A 37 -8.99 -11.64 6.06
N GLU A 38 -10.03 -12.47 6.10
CA GLU A 38 -10.58 -13.15 4.94
C GLU A 38 -11.14 -12.16 3.91
N ARG A 39 -11.86 -11.10 4.34
CA ARG A 39 -12.38 -10.07 3.44
C ARG A 39 -11.29 -9.19 2.87
N LEU A 40 -10.30 -8.82 3.67
CA LEU A 40 -9.14 -8.06 3.20
C LEU A 40 -8.39 -8.85 2.13
N ILE A 41 -8.05 -10.11 2.38
CA ILE A 41 -7.37 -10.96 1.40
C ILE A 41 -8.18 -11.06 0.11
N LEU A 42 -9.50 -11.26 0.21
CA LEU A 42 -10.38 -11.26 -0.95
C LEU A 42 -10.32 -9.93 -1.71
N ALA A 43 -10.38 -8.81 -1.00
CA ALA A 43 -10.32 -7.47 -1.60
C ALA A 43 -9.02 -7.30 -2.40
N TYR A 44 -7.87 -7.53 -1.76
CA TYR A 44 -6.56 -7.36 -2.38
C TYR A 44 -6.35 -8.26 -3.59
N ARG A 45 -6.83 -9.51 -3.54
CA ARG A 45 -6.79 -10.44 -4.69
C ARG A 45 -7.67 -10.02 -5.86
N ASN A 46 -8.63 -9.11 -5.62
CA ASN A 46 -9.48 -8.51 -6.66
C ASN A 46 -9.08 -7.07 -6.98
N GLY A 47 -7.91 -6.61 -6.50
CA GLY A 47 -7.43 -5.26 -6.75
C GLY A 47 -8.19 -4.18 -5.98
N ILE A 48 -8.84 -4.55 -4.88
CA ILE A 48 -9.66 -3.67 -4.05
C ILE A 48 -8.92 -3.42 -2.73
N PHE A 49 -8.95 -2.18 -2.24
CA PHE A 49 -8.39 -1.82 -0.93
C PHE A 49 -9.36 -0.97 -0.11
N PRO A 50 -9.34 -1.09 1.23
CA PRO A 50 -10.14 -0.24 2.11
C PRO A 50 -9.45 1.12 2.30
N TRP A 51 -10.22 2.21 2.22
CA TRP A 51 -9.71 3.55 2.51
C TRP A 51 -10.83 4.47 2.99
N PHE A 52 -10.82 4.82 4.27
CA PHE A 52 -11.91 5.55 4.93
C PHE A 52 -11.39 6.34 6.15
N ASN A 53 -12.18 7.28 6.63
CA ASN A 53 -11.88 8.07 7.84
C ASN A 53 -12.51 7.42 9.09
N GLU A 54 -12.01 7.75 10.28
CA GLU A 54 -12.43 7.12 11.56
C GLU A 54 -13.94 7.11 11.79
N ASP A 55 -14.62 8.21 11.46
CA ASP A 55 -16.07 8.38 11.65
C ASP A 55 -16.91 7.94 10.44
N SER A 56 -16.32 7.25 9.47
CA SER A 56 -17.01 6.80 8.25
C SER A 56 -17.18 5.28 8.20
N LEU A 57 -18.19 4.84 7.45
CA LEU A 57 -18.30 3.44 7.04
C LEU A 57 -17.05 3.03 6.26
N ILE A 58 -16.70 1.75 6.31
CA ILE A 58 -15.60 1.20 5.50
C ILE A 58 -15.93 1.45 4.03
N LEU A 59 -15.01 2.07 3.29
CA LEU A 59 -15.12 2.31 1.86
C LEU A 59 -14.08 1.47 1.13
N TRP A 60 -14.49 0.84 0.04
CA TRP A 60 -13.66 -0.07 -0.75
C TRP A 60 -13.44 0.50 -2.15
N TRP A 61 -12.18 0.54 -2.59
CA TRP A 61 -11.76 1.29 -3.77
C TRP A 61 -11.01 0.42 -4.78
N CYS A 62 -11.24 0.70 -6.07
CA CYS A 62 -10.53 0.14 -7.21
C CYS A 62 -10.38 1.22 -8.32
N PRO A 63 -9.45 2.18 -8.16
CA PRO A 63 -9.30 3.34 -9.04
C PRO A 63 -8.85 2.95 -10.46
N ASP A 64 -9.20 3.82 -11.42
CA ASP A 64 -8.79 3.76 -12.82
C ASP A 64 -8.39 5.17 -13.28
N PRO A 65 -7.09 5.46 -13.53
CA PRO A 65 -5.95 4.53 -13.53
C PRO A 65 -5.47 4.11 -12.12
N ARG A 66 -4.62 3.08 -12.07
CA ARG A 66 -3.96 2.55 -10.87
C ARG A 66 -2.48 2.93 -10.86
N MET A 67 -1.96 3.43 -9.74
CA MET A 67 -0.52 3.70 -9.61
C MET A 67 0.23 2.44 -9.20
N VAL A 68 1.32 2.13 -9.90
CA VAL A 68 2.19 0.97 -9.64
C VAL A 68 3.65 1.35 -9.74
N LEU A 69 4.52 0.58 -9.07
CA LEU A 69 5.97 0.68 -9.21
C LEU A 69 6.53 -0.68 -9.60
N PHE A 70 7.10 -0.78 -10.79
CA PHE A 70 7.84 -1.97 -11.19
C PHE A 70 9.18 -1.98 -10.43
N PRO A 71 9.55 -3.07 -9.73
CA PRO A 71 10.78 -3.14 -8.94
C PRO A 71 12.03 -2.67 -9.70
N SER A 72 12.18 -3.09 -10.96
CA SER A 72 13.29 -2.74 -11.86
C SER A 72 13.29 -1.28 -12.34
N LYS A 73 12.18 -0.56 -12.21
CA LYS A 73 12.03 0.85 -12.62
C LYS A 73 12.30 1.85 -11.49
N VAL A 74 12.64 1.39 -10.28
CA VAL A 74 12.88 2.29 -9.15
C VAL A 74 13.97 3.31 -9.46
N ARG A 75 13.63 4.60 -9.40
CA ARG A 75 14.54 5.70 -9.72
C ARG A 75 15.36 6.07 -8.50
N ILE A 76 16.67 5.80 -8.57
CA ILE A 76 17.62 6.17 -7.53
C ILE A 76 18.44 7.39 -7.97
N SER A 77 18.10 8.55 -7.41
CA SER A 77 18.83 9.80 -7.66
C SER A 77 20.29 9.73 -7.18
N LYS A 78 21.15 10.62 -7.69
CA LYS A 78 22.57 10.67 -7.29
C LYS A 78 22.75 10.89 -5.78
N SER A 79 21.97 11.80 -5.19
CA SER A 79 21.99 12.05 -3.74
C SER A 79 21.51 10.84 -2.93
N MET A 80 20.53 10.10 -3.45
CA MET A 80 20.06 8.88 -2.82
C MET A 80 21.12 7.78 -2.85
N ARG A 81 21.84 7.60 -3.97
CA ARG A 81 22.97 6.64 -4.04
C ARG A 81 24.04 6.95 -3.00
N ASN A 82 24.39 8.22 -2.82
CA ASN A 82 25.33 8.62 -1.77
C ASN A 82 24.82 8.25 -0.38
N THR A 83 23.52 8.45 -0.12
CA THR A 83 22.89 8.07 1.16
C THR A 83 22.97 6.57 1.40
N LEU A 84 22.64 5.76 0.39
CA LEU A 84 22.71 4.30 0.47
C LEU A 84 24.15 3.80 0.69
N ASN A 85 25.13 4.39 -0.02
CA ASN A 85 26.54 3.98 0.05
C ASN A 85 27.21 4.32 1.38
N ARG A 86 26.72 5.33 2.10
CA ARG A 86 27.26 5.70 3.42
C ARG A 86 26.92 4.67 4.51
N GLY A 87 25.92 3.81 4.28
CA GLY A 87 25.58 2.74 5.22
C GLY A 87 25.07 3.22 6.59
N HIS A 88 24.55 4.45 6.69
CA HIS A 88 24.07 5.01 7.96
C HIS A 88 22.77 4.39 8.47
N PHE A 89 22.03 3.72 7.59
CA PHE A 89 20.78 3.07 7.93
C PHE A 89 20.93 1.56 7.88
N ARG A 90 20.47 0.90 8.93
CA ARG A 90 20.27 -0.55 8.96
C ARG A 90 18.82 -0.83 8.57
N ILE A 91 18.61 -1.70 7.57
CA ILE A 91 17.29 -2.08 7.11
C ILE A 91 16.98 -3.49 7.62
N THR A 92 15.78 -3.70 8.13
CA THR A 92 15.27 -5.04 8.49
C THR A 92 13.90 -5.27 7.89
N LYS A 93 13.48 -6.54 7.86
CA LYS A 93 12.14 -6.98 7.47
C LYS A 93 11.48 -7.69 8.65
N ASP A 94 10.21 -7.39 8.88
CA ASP A 94 9.34 -8.03 9.88
C ASP A 94 9.89 -8.05 11.32
N LYS A 95 10.70 -7.06 11.70
CA LYS A 95 11.22 -6.95 13.07
C LYS A 95 10.40 -6.03 13.96
N ALA A 96 9.61 -5.12 13.40
CA ALA A 96 8.83 -4.19 14.19
C ALA A 96 7.54 -3.71 13.48
N PHE A 97 6.78 -4.64 12.89
CA PHE A 97 5.55 -4.34 12.14
C PHE A 97 4.60 -3.41 12.90
N GLU A 98 4.27 -3.74 14.15
CA GLU A 98 3.37 -2.92 14.98
C GLU A 98 3.90 -1.48 15.15
N LYS A 99 5.22 -1.32 15.35
CA LYS A 99 5.82 0.02 15.44
C LYS A 99 5.71 0.76 14.12
N VAL A 100 5.97 0.10 12.99
CA VAL A 100 5.89 0.72 11.66
C VAL A 100 4.48 1.22 11.38
N ILE A 101 3.45 0.40 11.58
CA ILE A 101 2.06 0.81 11.30
C ILE A 101 1.60 1.94 12.23
N HIS A 102 1.99 1.92 13.52
CA HIS A 102 1.70 3.02 14.44
C HIS A 102 2.42 4.32 14.07
N GLU A 103 3.64 4.25 13.55
CA GLU A 103 4.36 5.44 13.06
C GLU A 103 3.77 5.97 11.75
N CYS A 104 3.34 5.09 10.85
CA CYS A 104 2.55 5.46 9.67
C CYS A 104 1.25 6.18 10.05
N ALA A 105 0.55 5.71 11.09
CA ALA A 105 -0.69 6.32 11.58
C ALA A 105 -0.49 7.73 12.16
N LYS A 106 0.71 8.04 12.66
CA LYS A 106 1.08 9.37 13.20
C LYS A 106 1.69 10.30 12.15
N ALA A 107 2.11 9.77 11.00
CA ALA A 107 2.82 10.54 9.99
C ALA A 107 1.90 11.63 9.40
N PRO A 108 2.28 12.91 9.46
CA PRO A 108 1.44 13.99 8.95
C PRO A 108 1.26 13.86 7.44
N ARG A 109 0.01 14.03 6.98
CA ARG A 109 -0.35 14.05 5.56
C ARG A 109 -0.77 15.47 5.20
N PRO A 110 -0.07 16.16 4.27
CA PRO A 110 -0.41 17.53 3.90
C PRO A 110 -1.88 17.65 3.48
N GLY A 111 -2.63 18.55 4.12
CA GLY A 111 -4.04 18.79 3.83
C GLY A 111 -5.04 17.82 4.48
N GLN A 112 -4.61 16.94 5.40
CA GLN A 112 -5.50 16.07 6.16
C GLN A 112 -5.40 16.37 7.67
N GLN A 113 -6.54 16.38 8.38
CA GLN A 113 -6.59 16.56 9.85
C GLN A 113 -6.23 15.29 10.64
N GLY A 114 -5.84 14.22 9.96
CA GLY A 114 -5.45 12.93 10.55
C GLY A 114 -4.97 11.97 9.45
N THR A 115 -4.72 10.72 9.81
CA THR A 115 -4.46 9.66 8.82
C THR A 115 -5.69 8.77 8.68
N TRP A 116 -5.85 8.14 7.53
CA TRP A 116 -6.86 7.11 7.28
C TRP A 116 -6.57 5.79 8.04
N ILE A 117 -5.43 5.71 8.74
CA ILE A 117 -4.98 4.53 9.47
C ILE A 117 -5.60 4.57 10.87
N THR A 118 -6.88 4.24 10.92
CA THR A 118 -7.69 4.16 12.15
C THR A 118 -7.24 2.99 13.03
N GLN A 119 -7.66 2.94 14.30
CA GLN A 119 -7.36 1.80 15.17
C GLN A 119 -7.86 0.47 14.57
N LYS A 120 -9.03 0.47 13.91
CA LYS A 120 -9.57 -0.72 13.22
C LYS A 120 -8.64 -1.22 12.11
N MET A 121 -8.04 -0.31 11.35
CA MET A 121 -7.05 -0.66 10.33
C MET A 121 -5.78 -1.21 10.98
N ILE A 122 -5.30 -0.60 12.06
CA ILE A 122 -4.12 -1.10 12.77
C ILE A 122 -4.34 -2.55 13.23
N ASP A 123 -5.46 -2.82 13.90
CA ASP A 123 -5.78 -4.15 14.42
C ASP A 123 -5.89 -5.19 13.29
N ALA A 124 -6.55 -4.82 12.18
CA ALA A 124 -6.73 -5.70 11.03
C ALA A 124 -5.40 -6.08 10.36
N TYR A 125 -4.48 -5.12 10.18
CA TYR A 125 -3.19 -5.39 9.54
C TYR A 125 -2.22 -6.09 10.46
N ILE A 126 -2.30 -5.88 11.78
CA ILE A 126 -1.59 -6.71 12.75
C ILE A 126 -2.07 -8.16 12.68
N HIS A 127 -3.37 -8.40 12.50
CA HIS A 127 -3.87 -9.77 12.26
C HIS A 127 -3.34 -10.37 10.95
N LEU A 128 -3.26 -9.58 9.87
CA LEU A 128 -2.66 -10.04 8.62
C LEU A 128 -1.15 -10.31 8.74
N TYR A 129 -0.42 -9.51 9.52
CA TYR A 129 0.99 -9.75 9.84
C TYR A 129 1.16 -11.07 10.60
N LYS A 130 0.32 -11.33 11.61
CA LYS A 130 0.33 -12.61 12.36
C LYS A 130 0.00 -13.82 11.48
N LYS A 131 -0.73 -13.62 10.37
CA LYS A 131 -1.01 -14.65 9.35
C LYS A 131 0.10 -14.79 8.30
N GLY A 132 1.16 -13.97 8.36
CA GLY A 132 2.26 -13.99 7.39
C GLY A 132 1.90 -13.40 6.03
N ILE A 133 0.94 -12.47 5.99
CA ILE A 133 0.44 -11.83 4.76
C ILE A 133 0.88 -10.37 4.69
N ALA A 134 0.79 -9.64 5.81
CA ALA A 134 1.32 -8.29 5.89
C ALA A 134 2.79 -8.34 6.31
N HIS A 135 3.61 -7.47 5.72
CA HIS A 135 5.04 -7.38 6.00
C HIS A 135 5.47 -5.93 6.18
N SER A 136 6.55 -5.72 6.93
CA SER A 136 7.15 -4.40 7.13
C SER A 136 8.62 -4.38 6.76
N TYR A 137 9.08 -3.24 6.26
CA TYR A 137 10.49 -2.90 6.13
C TYR A 137 10.79 -1.75 7.08
N GLU A 138 11.75 -1.98 7.98
CA GLU A 138 12.14 -1.02 9.00
C GLU A 138 13.48 -0.37 8.67
N VAL A 139 13.61 0.92 8.96
CA VAL A 139 14.86 1.67 8.78
C VAL A 139 15.33 2.19 10.13
N TRP A 140 16.50 1.72 10.55
CA TRP A 140 17.09 2.01 11.85
C TRP A 140 18.33 2.88 11.70
N GLN A 141 18.49 3.83 12.62
CA GLN A 141 19.74 4.55 12.86
C GLN A 141 20.18 4.27 14.29
N GLY A 142 21.20 3.42 14.43
CA GLY A 142 21.47 2.75 15.70
C GLY A 142 20.27 1.88 16.12
N ASP A 143 19.73 2.14 17.32
CA ASP A 143 18.56 1.45 17.87
C ASP A 143 17.24 2.19 17.64
N LYS A 144 17.28 3.35 16.99
CA LYS A 144 16.10 4.17 16.74
C LYS A 144 15.45 3.81 15.41
N LEU A 145 14.15 3.53 15.43
CA LEU A 145 13.33 3.38 14.23
C LEU A 145 13.06 4.77 13.63
N VAL A 146 13.67 5.06 12.47
CA VAL A 146 13.66 6.38 11.83
C VAL A 146 12.89 6.43 10.52
N GLY A 147 12.40 5.29 10.05
CA GLY A 147 11.51 5.21 8.89
C GLY A 147 11.10 3.77 8.65
N GLY A 148 10.22 3.60 7.67
CA GLY A 148 9.77 2.27 7.28
C GLY A 148 8.52 2.34 6.41
N LEU A 149 8.11 1.18 5.97
CA LEU A 149 6.86 0.97 5.23
C LEU A 149 6.27 -0.39 5.59
N TYR A 150 4.98 -0.55 5.36
CA TYR A 150 4.32 -1.85 5.43
C TYR A 150 3.43 -2.06 4.22
N GLY A 151 3.10 -3.32 3.96
CA GLY A 151 2.24 -3.72 2.88
C GLY A 151 1.79 -5.16 2.98
N LEU A 152 1.06 -5.63 1.98
CA LEU A 152 0.62 -7.01 1.86
C LEU A 152 1.37 -7.71 0.73
N ASP A 153 1.79 -8.94 1.00
CA ASP A 153 2.41 -9.81 0.02
C ASP A 153 1.37 -10.77 -0.56
N LEU A 154 1.16 -10.68 -1.87
CA LEU A 154 0.25 -11.55 -2.63
C LEU A 154 1.01 -12.63 -3.43
N GLY A 155 2.32 -12.78 -3.20
CA GLY A 155 3.18 -13.81 -3.79
C GLY A 155 3.98 -13.33 -5.00
N HIS A 156 3.37 -12.57 -5.91
CA HIS A 156 4.04 -11.95 -7.07
C HIS A 156 3.78 -10.44 -7.17
N ILE A 157 2.94 -9.92 -6.28
CA ILE A 157 2.58 -8.51 -6.15
C ILE A 157 2.73 -8.11 -4.69
N PHE A 158 3.37 -6.98 -4.45
CA PHE A 158 3.42 -6.38 -3.12
C PHE A 158 2.52 -5.14 -3.08
N CYS A 159 1.46 -5.15 -2.29
CA CYS A 159 0.59 -3.98 -2.10
C CYS A 159 1.16 -3.09 -1.00
N GLY A 160 1.82 -1.99 -1.37
CA GLY A 160 2.40 -1.04 -0.43
C GLY A 160 1.32 -0.15 0.18
N GLU A 161 1.20 -0.10 1.51
CA GLU A 161 0.06 0.55 2.17
C GLU A 161 0.40 1.95 2.63
N SER A 162 1.46 2.06 3.42
CA SER A 162 1.93 3.34 3.91
C SER A 162 3.40 3.26 4.28
N MET A 163 4.02 4.43 4.31
CA MET A 163 5.39 4.62 4.75
C MET A 163 5.50 5.87 5.61
N PHE A 164 6.52 5.93 6.45
CA PHE A 164 6.85 7.10 7.26
C PHE A 164 8.35 7.36 7.26
N SER A 165 8.73 8.59 7.56
CA SER A 165 10.12 9.03 7.65
C SER A 165 10.24 10.04 8.80
N LYS A 166 11.11 9.75 9.77
CA LYS A 166 11.55 10.69 10.81
C LYS A 166 12.91 11.30 10.48
N GLU A 167 13.71 10.59 9.69
CA GLU A 167 14.97 11.07 9.15
C GLU A 167 14.90 11.25 7.63
N ASN A 168 15.74 12.13 7.10
CA ASN A 168 15.80 12.37 5.67
C ASN A 168 16.16 11.09 4.91
N ASN A 169 15.41 10.81 3.84
CA ASN A 169 15.57 9.64 2.98
C ASN A 169 15.30 8.28 3.63
N ALA A 170 14.86 8.20 4.89
CA ALA A 170 14.63 6.90 5.54
C ALA A 170 13.53 6.08 4.83
N SER A 171 12.36 6.66 4.55
CA SER A 171 11.30 5.94 3.80
C SER A 171 11.75 5.52 2.38
N LYS A 172 12.54 6.36 1.69
CA LYS A 172 13.11 6.04 0.38
C LYS A 172 14.10 4.88 0.46
N CYS A 173 14.90 4.79 1.52
CA CYS A 173 15.78 3.65 1.77
C CYS A 173 14.97 2.35 1.89
N ALA A 174 13.88 2.37 2.67
CA ALA A 174 12.98 1.21 2.81
C ALA A 174 12.42 0.78 1.45
N LEU A 175 11.85 1.72 0.69
CA LEU A 175 11.26 1.45 -0.63
C LEU A 175 12.29 0.89 -1.61
N ILE A 176 13.47 1.51 -1.72
CA ILE A 176 14.52 1.06 -2.64
C ILE A 176 15.06 -0.32 -2.25
N HIS A 177 15.17 -0.60 -0.95
CA HIS A 177 15.58 -1.92 -0.48
C HIS A 177 14.54 -2.98 -0.84
N MET A 178 13.26 -2.71 -0.57
CA MET A 178 12.15 -3.57 -0.96
C MET A 178 12.13 -3.79 -2.47
N CYS A 179 12.23 -2.75 -3.31
CA CYS A 179 12.31 -2.92 -4.77
C CYS A 179 13.44 -3.86 -5.19
N ARG A 180 14.64 -3.74 -4.60
CA ARG A 180 15.77 -4.62 -4.93
C ARG A 180 15.58 -6.07 -4.46
N GLU A 181 14.85 -6.28 -3.37
CA GLU A 181 14.48 -7.62 -2.89
C GLU A 181 13.46 -8.25 -3.84
N LEU A 182 12.36 -7.55 -4.08
CA LEU A 182 11.25 -7.98 -4.93
C LEU A 182 11.68 -8.19 -6.39
N GLU A 183 12.60 -7.39 -6.92
CA GLU A 183 13.19 -7.61 -8.25
C GLU A 183 13.94 -8.95 -8.34
N LYS A 184 14.71 -9.32 -7.31
CA LYS A 184 15.42 -10.61 -7.28
C LYS A 184 14.47 -11.80 -7.13
N GLU A 185 13.35 -11.58 -6.47
CA GLU A 185 12.29 -12.57 -6.26
C GLU A 185 11.31 -12.63 -7.43
N ASN A 186 11.53 -11.85 -8.50
CA ASN A 186 10.72 -11.79 -9.72
C ASN A 186 9.26 -11.34 -9.49
N TYR A 187 9.03 -10.44 -8.53
CA TYR A 187 7.73 -9.80 -8.37
C TYR A 187 7.42 -8.95 -9.60
N SER A 188 6.16 -9.00 -10.05
CA SER A 188 5.72 -8.29 -11.24
C SER A 188 5.62 -6.79 -11.00
N LEU A 189 5.05 -6.37 -9.86
CA LEU A 189 4.97 -4.96 -9.46
C LEU A 189 4.72 -4.77 -7.97
N ILE A 190 4.85 -3.51 -7.54
CA ILE A 190 4.39 -3.00 -6.26
C ILE A 190 3.15 -2.14 -6.53
N ASP A 191 2.01 -2.49 -5.94
CA ASP A 191 0.80 -1.67 -6.01
C ASP A 191 0.94 -0.46 -5.08
N CYS A 192 0.75 0.73 -5.65
CA CYS A 192 0.84 2.03 -4.98
C CYS A 192 -0.52 2.73 -4.90
N GLN A 193 -1.59 2.04 -5.32
CA GLN A 193 -2.97 2.50 -5.30
C GLN A 193 -3.20 3.84 -6.05
N LEU A 194 -3.04 4.95 -5.34
CA LEU A 194 -3.36 6.30 -5.79
C LEU A 194 -2.10 7.08 -6.16
N HIS A 195 -2.25 8.00 -7.11
CA HIS A 195 -1.15 8.87 -7.52
C HIS A 195 -0.59 9.69 -6.35
N THR A 196 0.73 9.72 -6.22
CA THR A 196 1.41 10.75 -5.44
C THR A 196 2.65 11.26 -6.19
N PRO A 197 2.94 12.58 -6.16
CA PRO A 197 4.16 13.14 -6.74
C PRO A 197 5.43 12.52 -6.15
N HIS A 198 5.38 12.09 -4.88
CA HIS A 198 6.49 11.43 -4.21
C HIS A 198 6.86 10.10 -4.88
N LEU A 199 5.88 9.20 -5.06
CA LEU A 199 6.13 7.89 -5.68
C LEU A 199 6.47 8.03 -7.17
N GLU A 200 5.87 8.99 -7.87
CA GLU A 200 6.19 9.28 -9.28
C GLU A 200 7.67 9.67 -9.43
N SER A 201 8.18 10.51 -8.52
CA SER A 201 9.60 10.87 -8.50
C SER A 201 10.54 9.67 -8.27
N LEU A 202 10.01 8.60 -7.67
CA LEU A 202 10.72 7.33 -7.40
C LEU A 202 10.52 6.30 -8.52
N GLY A 203 9.82 6.64 -9.60
CA GLY A 203 9.65 5.78 -10.77
C GLY A 203 8.32 5.04 -10.84
N ALA A 204 7.37 5.31 -9.94
CA ALA A 204 6.03 4.79 -10.06
C ALA A 204 5.30 5.45 -11.24
N GLU A 205 4.42 4.69 -11.89
CA GLU A 205 3.67 5.10 -13.09
C GLU A 205 2.19 4.73 -12.94
N LEU A 206 1.33 5.43 -13.68
CA LEU A 206 -0.10 5.10 -13.77
C LEU A 206 -0.32 4.13 -14.92
N ILE A 207 -1.03 3.04 -14.64
CA ILE A 207 -1.50 2.08 -15.66
C ILE A 207 -3.03 1.98 -15.63
N PRO A 208 -3.69 1.62 -16.73
CA PRO A 208 -5.12 1.30 -16.73
C PRO A 208 -5.46 0.25 -15.67
N ARG A 209 -6.64 0.37 -15.04
CA ARG A 209 -7.09 -0.65 -14.07
C ARG A 209 -7.12 -2.06 -14.66
N ALA A 210 -7.50 -2.18 -15.93
CA ALA A 210 -7.54 -3.47 -16.63
C ALA A 210 -6.15 -4.15 -16.68
N ASP A 211 -5.12 -3.39 -17.03
CA ASP A 211 -3.73 -3.88 -17.09
C ASP A 211 -3.24 -4.31 -15.71
N TYR A 212 -3.52 -3.51 -14.67
CA TYR A 212 -3.20 -3.88 -13.28
C TYR A 212 -3.87 -5.20 -12.87
N LEU A 213 -5.15 -5.38 -13.18
CA LEU A 213 -5.90 -6.59 -12.82
C LEU A 213 -5.42 -7.82 -13.58
N SER A 214 -5.00 -7.66 -14.84
CA SER A 214 -4.39 -8.74 -15.62
C SER A 214 -3.08 -9.20 -14.97
N ILE A 215 -2.19 -8.26 -14.61
CA ILE A 215 -0.94 -8.56 -13.88
C ILE A 215 -1.24 -9.19 -12.51
N LEU A 216 -2.23 -8.69 -11.78
CA LEU A 216 -2.61 -9.21 -10.46
C LEU A 216 -3.07 -10.67 -10.53
N LYS A 217 -3.77 -11.07 -11.58
CA LYS A 217 -4.21 -12.46 -11.79
C LYS A 217 -3.08 -13.38 -12.28
N GLY A 218 -1.95 -12.82 -12.71
CA GLY A 218 -0.84 -13.56 -13.31
C GLY A 218 -1.14 -14.04 -14.73
N GLU A 219 -1.98 -13.29 -15.46
CA GLU A 219 -2.30 -13.53 -16.88
C GLU A 219 -1.19 -13.02 -17.82
#